data_AF-A0AAD4M038-F1
#
_entry.id   AF-A0AAD4M038-F1
#
_cell.length_a   1.000
_cell.length_b   1.000
_cell.length_c   1.000
_cell.angle_alpha   90.00
_cell.angle_beta   90.00
_cell.angle_gamma   90.00
#
_symmetry.space_group_name_H-M   'P 1'
#
loop_
_entity.id
_entity.type
_entity.pdbx_description
1 polymer ?
#
loop_
_entity_poly.entity_id
_entity_poly.type
_entity_poly.pdbx_seq_one_letter_code
_entity_poly.pdbx_strand_id
1 'polypeptide(L)'
;MNIFFWTGFDVEEVEQHGSKKGGEDEQDEAKPILEAEDASDSACEARRDELDVVYRIGIEEDMRTEKLLLLNLSNLKRLGGQRVRVGVLGATGTVGQRFIVLLENHPWFLVHALGASARSAGKKYALATNWKQTTPIPSSVRELIIKPCEPEHFQDCAIVFSGLDADVAGDIGTYQAAFRAAELAVFSNAKSYRRDPDVPLIVPLVNPTHLKIIPQQRASHSPPLKKGFIVTNANCSTTGVVIPLAALERAFGPIESCIITTLQAISGAGYPGVPSLDIFDNVIPYIAGEEEKLEWETLKILGGLKDVAEGASGDTGVLAFDLRADSPIRISASCTRVPVIEGHTETVSVRFTNRPAPSPQQVRDALAAYTTEVCPSAPRHAIWVHDEPDRPQPRLDRAFQQGAGVSVGRVRQCPVLDIKFVVLSNNVNIGAATSSIMNAEIALTKNMIVI
;
A
#
# COMPACT_ATOMS: atom_id res chain seq x y z
N MET A 1 37.89 -20.41 28.20
CA MET A 1 38.74 -21.46 27.58
C MET A 1 38.53 -21.35 26.07
N ASN A 2 39.54 -20.85 25.35
CA ASN A 2 39.94 -21.06 23.94
C ASN A 2 38.93 -21.62 22.91
N ILE A 3 38.89 -21.21 21.62
CA ILE A 3 39.79 -20.36 20.81
C ILE A 3 39.08 -19.86 19.51
N PHE A 4 39.69 -18.88 18.84
CA PHE A 4 39.49 -18.29 17.50
C PHE A 4 38.95 -19.16 16.34
N PHE A 5 38.31 -18.48 15.36
CA PHE A 5 38.63 -18.55 13.91
C PHE A 5 38.58 -17.10 13.35
N TRP A 6 39.67 -16.49 12.86
CA TRP A 6 40.44 -16.64 11.61
C TRP A 6 39.95 -15.73 10.47
N THR A 7 40.79 -14.75 10.13
CA THR A 7 40.66 -13.82 8.99
C THR A 7 41.90 -13.97 8.12
N GLY A 8 41.73 -14.13 6.81
CA GLY A 8 42.86 -14.18 5.88
C GLY A 8 42.38 -14.13 4.43
N PHE A 9 42.77 -13.08 3.72
CA PHE A 9 42.80 -13.00 2.27
C PHE A 9 44.12 -12.32 1.91
N ASP A 10 45.00 -13.07 1.26
CA ASP A 10 46.34 -12.59 0.90
C ASP A 10 46.32 -11.71 -0.35
N VAL A 11 47.35 -10.87 -0.44
CA VAL A 11 47.64 -9.99 -1.58
C VAL A 11 48.74 -10.64 -2.40
N GLU A 12 48.52 -10.89 -3.70
CA GLU A 12 49.61 -11.27 -4.62
C GLU A 12 50.14 -10.05 -5.36
N GLU A 13 51.46 -9.90 -5.33
CA GLU A 13 52.23 -8.89 -6.04
C GLU A 13 52.39 -9.25 -7.53
N VAL A 14 52.43 -8.23 -8.39
CA VAL A 14 53.01 -8.35 -9.74
C VAL A 14 53.94 -7.17 -9.96
N GLU A 15 55.22 -7.45 -10.21
CA GLU A 15 56.28 -6.45 -10.44
C GLU A 15 57.02 -6.73 -11.77
N GLN A 16 57.73 -5.71 -12.28
CA GLN A 16 58.75 -5.74 -13.36
C GLN A 16 58.20 -5.82 -14.81
N HIS A 17 58.66 -5.04 -15.82
CA HIS A 17 59.60 -3.91 -16.00
C HIS A 17 59.02 -2.96 -17.10
N GLY A 18 59.49 -1.74 -17.40
CA GLY A 18 60.61 -0.94 -16.85
C GLY A 18 61.55 -0.35 -17.93
N SER A 19 61.37 0.93 -18.35
CA SER A 19 62.35 1.66 -19.20
C SER A 19 62.30 3.19 -18.99
N LYS A 20 63.46 3.86 -19.09
CA LYS A 20 63.66 5.30 -18.82
C LYS A 20 63.91 6.14 -20.09
N LYS A 21 63.49 7.41 -20.07
CA LYS A 21 64.07 8.65 -20.66
C LYS A 21 63.06 9.79 -20.40
N GLY A 22 63.41 11.04 -20.08
CA GLY A 22 64.72 11.67 -19.81
C GLY A 22 64.70 13.15 -20.19
N GLY A 23 65.11 14.03 -19.25
CA GLY A 23 65.19 15.50 -19.39
C GLY A 23 63.86 16.24 -19.14
N GLU A 24 63.83 17.49 -18.72
CA GLU A 24 64.77 18.41 -18.04
C GLU A 24 63.98 19.73 -17.82
N ASP A 25 64.46 20.57 -16.92
CA ASP A 25 63.76 21.74 -16.34
C ASP A 25 63.21 22.78 -17.34
N GLU A 26 62.09 23.43 -16.99
CA GLU A 26 61.98 24.88 -17.13
C GLU A 26 61.06 25.47 -16.03
N GLN A 27 61.50 26.58 -15.43
CA GLN A 27 60.77 27.36 -14.43
C GLN A 27 59.97 28.44 -15.16
N ASP A 28 58.72 28.71 -14.78
CA ASP A 28 58.12 30.01 -15.13
C ASP A 28 57.10 30.52 -14.10
N GLU A 29 56.93 31.83 -14.08
CA GLU A 29 56.57 32.61 -12.89
C GLU A 29 55.08 32.63 -12.52
N ALA A 30 54.82 32.75 -11.21
CA ALA A 30 53.47 33.01 -10.69
C ALA A 30 53.06 34.48 -10.89
N LYS A 31 51.86 34.70 -11.47
CA LYS A 31 51.10 35.95 -11.34
C LYS A 31 49.68 35.65 -10.85
N PRO A 32 49.15 36.41 -9.87
CA PRO A 32 47.79 36.22 -9.40
C PRO A 32 46.80 36.90 -10.36
N ILE A 33 45.79 36.18 -10.82
CA ILE A 33 44.60 36.77 -11.43
C ILE A 33 43.53 36.89 -10.34
N LEU A 34 43.25 38.13 -9.95
CA LEU A 34 42.11 38.51 -9.12
C LEU A 34 40.89 38.66 -10.04
N GLU A 35 40.06 37.63 -10.13
CA GLU A 35 38.65 37.77 -10.52
C GLU A 35 37.79 36.92 -9.56
N ALA A 36 37.03 37.63 -8.73
CA ALA A 36 35.94 37.13 -7.89
C ALA A 36 34.77 38.12 -8.08
N GLU A 37 33.53 37.69 -7.75
CA GLU A 37 32.25 38.22 -8.29
C GLU A 37 31.94 37.59 -9.67
N ASP A 38 30.81 36.91 -9.94
CA ASP A 38 29.58 36.66 -9.17
C ASP A 38 29.12 35.19 -9.31
N ALA A 39 29.11 34.41 -8.22
CA ALA A 39 28.57 33.03 -8.22
C ALA A 39 28.24 32.49 -6.80
N SER A 40 27.60 33.27 -5.93
CA SER A 40 27.44 32.88 -4.51
C SER A 40 26.03 32.86 -3.91
N ASP A 41 25.01 33.52 -4.46
CA ASP A 41 23.70 33.58 -3.79
C ASP A 41 22.78 32.41 -4.16
N SER A 42 22.42 32.22 -5.44
CA SER A 42 21.47 31.17 -5.84
C SER A 42 21.94 29.74 -5.52
N ALA A 43 23.24 29.46 -5.61
CA ALA A 43 23.83 28.17 -5.26
C ALA A 43 23.98 27.96 -3.73
N CYS A 44 23.90 29.02 -2.93
CA CYS A 44 23.92 28.97 -1.47
C CYS A 44 22.49 28.90 -0.90
N GLU A 45 21.52 29.59 -1.53
CA GLU A 45 20.09 29.43 -1.27
C GLU A 45 19.63 28.00 -1.60
N ALA A 46 19.93 27.47 -2.79
CA ALA A 46 19.56 26.10 -3.15
C ALA A 46 20.12 25.04 -2.18
N ARG A 47 21.38 25.20 -1.71
CA ARG A 47 21.96 24.32 -0.68
C ARG A 47 21.36 24.52 0.71
N ARG A 48 20.91 25.73 1.04
CA ARG A 48 20.18 26.00 2.29
C ARG A 48 18.81 25.33 2.25
N ASP A 49 18.08 25.44 1.13
CA ASP A 49 16.79 24.77 0.94
C ASP A 49 16.94 23.25 0.99
N GLU A 50 17.96 22.67 0.35
CA GLU A 50 18.29 21.23 0.47
C GLU A 50 18.60 20.83 1.92
N LEU A 51 19.42 21.61 2.64
CA LEU A 51 19.74 21.35 4.05
C LEU A 51 18.52 21.48 4.97
N ASP A 52 17.66 22.47 4.75
CA ASP A 52 16.42 22.68 5.50
C ASP A 52 15.42 21.54 5.24
N VAL A 53 15.32 21.05 4.00
CA VAL A 53 14.51 19.87 3.65
C VAL A 53 15.06 18.61 4.32
N VAL A 54 16.36 18.35 4.23
CA VAL A 54 17.00 17.19 4.89
C VAL A 54 16.82 17.25 6.41
N TYR A 55 16.99 18.42 7.03
CA TYR A 55 16.83 18.61 8.47
C TYR A 55 15.37 18.45 8.92
N ARG A 56 14.40 18.96 8.16
CA ARG A 56 12.96 18.74 8.41
C ARG A 56 12.57 17.27 8.27
N ILE A 57 13.08 16.57 7.25
CA ILE A 57 12.87 15.12 7.08
C ILE A 57 13.42 14.37 8.30
N GLY A 58 14.63 14.70 8.76
CA GLY A 58 15.22 14.08 9.97
C GLY A 58 14.37 14.28 11.23
N ILE A 59 13.89 15.51 11.47
CA ILE A 59 13.00 15.79 12.63
C ILE A 59 11.65 15.07 12.49
N GLU A 60 11.07 14.99 11.29
CA GLU A 60 9.85 14.22 11.08
C GLU A 60 10.05 12.71 11.25
N GLU A 61 11.20 12.15 10.86
CA GLU A 61 11.54 10.74 11.11
C GLU A 61 11.61 10.41 12.60
N ASP A 62 12.27 11.25 13.40
CA ASP A 62 12.37 11.07 14.86
C ASP A 62 10.99 11.17 15.52
N MET A 63 10.22 12.22 15.22
CA MET A 63 8.85 12.37 15.74
C MET A 63 7.93 11.21 15.35
N ARG A 64 8.06 10.69 14.12
CA ARG A 64 7.25 9.56 13.64
C ARG A 64 7.62 8.25 14.31
N THR A 65 8.92 8.05 14.58
CA THR A 65 9.44 6.90 15.33
C THR A 65 8.97 6.94 16.79
N GLU A 66 9.08 8.09 17.45
CA GLU A 66 8.55 8.29 18.81
C GLU A 66 7.04 8.06 18.87
N LYS A 67 6.27 8.66 17.95
CA LYS A 67 4.82 8.48 17.85
C LYS A 67 4.44 7.00 17.68
N LEU A 68 5.19 6.23 16.88
CA LEU A 68 4.96 4.79 16.72
C LEU A 68 5.29 4.00 18.00
N LEU A 69 6.37 4.35 18.72
CA LEU A 69 6.69 3.74 20.01
C LEU A 69 5.61 4.01 21.07
N LEU A 70 5.14 5.25 21.17
CA LEU A 70 4.03 5.64 22.06
C LEU A 70 2.72 4.93 21.68
N LEU A 71 2.42 4.78 20.40
CA LEU A 71 1.25 4.06 19.89
C LEU A 71 1.32 2.55 20.22
N ASN A 72 2.49 1.94 20.06
CA ASN A 72 2.73 0.54 20.44
C ASN A 72 2.58 0.34 21.95
N LEU A 73 3.18 1.20 22.77
CA LEU A 73 3.12 1.09 24.24
C LEU A 73 1.70 1.33 24.77
N SER A 74 0.98 2.31 24.22
CA SER A 74 -0.42 2.59 24.62
C SER A 74 -1.36 1.47 24.20
N ASN A 75 -1.22 0.91 22.99
CA ASN A 75 -2.00 -0.25 22.57
C ASN A 75 -1.67 -1.50 23.39
N LEU A 76 -0.39 -1.86 23.58
CA LEU A 76 -0.01 -3.00 24.40
C LEU A 76 -0.54 -2.88 25.84
N LYS A 77 -0.50 -1.68 26.45
CA LYS A 77 -1.12 -1.42 27.75
C LYS A 77 -2.64 -1.62 27.73
N ARG A 78 -3.34 -1.04 26.75
CA ARG A 78 -4.80 -1.21 26.58
C ARG A 78 -5.21 -2.68 26.38
N LEU A 79 -4.36 -3.47 25.73
CA LEU A 79 -4.55 -4.90 25.47
C LEU A 79 -4.08 -5.80 26.64
N GLY A 80 -3.68 -5.24 27.78
CA GLY A 80 -3.17 -6.03 28.92
C GLY A 80 -1.90 -6.84 28.60
N GLY A 81 -1.10 -6.38 27.64
CA GLY A 81 0.09 -7.08 27.13
C GLY A 81 -0.20 -8.21 26.14
N GLN A 82 -1.46 -8.44 25.75
CA GLN A 82 -1.84 -9.50 24.80
C GLN A 82 -1.97 -8.99 23.36
N ARG A 83 -1.88 -9.90 22.39
CA ARG A 83 -2.18 -9.63 20.98
C ARG A 83 -3.62 -10.01 20.66
N VAL A 84 -4.28 -9.21 19.83
CA VAL A 84 -5.64 -9.49 19.36
C VAL A 84 -5.60 -10.76 18.49
N ARG A 85 -6.47 -11.72 18.82
CA ARG A 85 -6.63 -12.94 18.02
C ARG A 85 -7.34 -12.62 16.71
N VAL A 86 -6.75 -13.04 15.60
CA VAL A 86 -7.27 -12.79 14.25
C VAL A 86 -7.46 -14.09 13.47
N GLY A 87 -8.52 -14.12 12.66
CA GLY A 87 -8.78 -15.17 11.67
C GLY A 87 -8.27 -14.77 10.29
N VAL A 88 -7.88 -15.74 9.47
CA VAL A 88 -7.59 -15.54 8.03
C VAL A 88 -8.48 -16.48 7.21
N LEU A 89 -9.39 -15.94 6.40
CA LEU A 89 -10.21 -16.69 5.44
C LEU A 89 -9.55 -16.69 4.07
N GLY A 90 -9.64 -17.81 3.35
CA GLY A 90 -8.88 -18.01 2.11
C GLY A 90 -7.39 -18.28 2.39
N ALA A 91 -7.05 -18.80 3.57
CA ALA A 91 -5.68 -18.92 4.08
C ALA A 91 -4.69 -19.68 3.17
N THR A 92 -5.18 -20.56 2.29
CA THR A 92 -4.37 -21.32 1.34
C THR A 92 -4.10 -20.58 0.02
N GLY A 93 -4.91 -19.56 -0.33
CA GLY A 93 -4.74 -18.72 -1.52
C GLY A 93 -3.58 -17.73 -1.35
N THR A 94 -3.12 -17.11 -2.44
CA THR A 94 -1.93 -16.25 -2.44
C THR A 94 -2.04 -15.06 -1.47
N VAL A 95 -3.21 -14.42 -1.40
CA VAL A 95 -3.49 -13.32 -0.46
C VAL A 95 -3.53 -13.83 0.99
N GLY A 96 -4.14 -15.00 1.25
CA GLY A 96 -4.14 -15.64 2.57
C GLY A 96 -2.75 -16.02 3.07
N GLN A 97 -1.89 -16.54 2.18
CA GLN A 97 -0.49 -16.79 2.46
C GLN A 97 0.27 -15.49 2.78
N ARG A 98 -0.02 -14.40 2.04
CA ARG A 98 0.59 -13.09 2.29
C ARG A 98 0.19 -12.49 3.63
N PHE A 99 -1.08 -12.62 4.04
CA PHE A 99 -1.52 -12.28 5.40
C PHE A 99 -0.71 -13.04 6.46
N ILE A 100 -0.52 -14.35 6.29
CA ILE A 100 0.24 -15.19 7.22
C ILE A 100 1.70 -14.71 7.36
N VAL A 101 2.38 -14.36 6.25
CA VAL A 101 3.74 -13.82 6.28
C VAL A 101 3.80 -12.48 7.02
N LEU A 102 2.88 -11.56 6.72
CA LEU A 102 2.86 -10.23 7.34
C LEU A 102 2.45 -10.27 8.82
N LEU A 103 1.68 -11.29 9.24
CA LEU A 103 1.16 -11.41 10.61
C LEU A 103 2.07 -12.21 11.57
N GLU A 104 3.09 -12.94 11.07
CA GLU A 104 3.95 -13.83 11.88
C GLU A 104 4.50 -13.15 13.14
N ASN A 105 5.12 -11.98 12.96
CA ASN A 105 5.75 -11.20 14.02
C ASN A 105 5.01 -9.88 14.30
N HIS A 106 3.72 -9.79 13.96
CA HIS A 106 2.96 -8.55 14.11
C HIS A 106 2.79 -8.17 15.59
N PRO A 107 3.03 -6.90 15.97
CA PRO A 107 3.06 -6.49 17.38
C PRO A 107 1.68 -6.52 18.05
N TRP A 108 0.60 -6.31 17.29
CA TRP A 108 -0.76 -6.22 17.85
C TRP A 108 -1.66 -7.42 17.50
N PHE A 109 -1.29 -8.24 16.52
CA PHE A 109 -2.16 -9.26 15.95
C PHE A 109 -1.51 -10.63 16.04
N LEU A 110 -2.31 -11.65 16.33
CA LEU A 110 -1.89 -13.04 16.42
C LEU A 110 -2.85 -13.91 15.60
N VAL A 111 -2.33 -14.55 14.56
CA VAL A 111 -3.10 -15.54 13.77
C VAL A 111 -3.52 -16.66 14.71
N HIS A 112 -4.84 -16.82 14.88
CA HIS A 112 -5.43 -17.79 15.80
C HIS A 112 -6.20 -18.89 15.06
N ALA A 113 -6.91 -18.53 13.99
CA ALA A 113 -7.72 -19.45 13.20
C ALA A 113 -7.51 -19.25 11.69
N LEU A 114 -7.55 -20.34 10.93
CA LEU A 114 -7.38 -20.35 9.48
C LEU A 114 -8.57 -21.02 8.81
N GLY A 115 -9.20 -20.31 7.87
CA GLY A 115 -10.34 -20.78 7.08
C GLY A 115 -9.96 -20.95 5.62
N ALA A 116 -10.39 -22.06 5.00
CA ALA A 116 -10.25 -22.27 3.56
C ALA A 116 -11.36 -23.21 3.04
N SER A 117 -11.26 -23.59 1.76
CA SER A 117 -12.23 -24.46 1.10
C SER A 117 -12.41 -25.82 1.80
N ALA A 118 -13.56 -26.47 1.57
CA ALA A 118 -13.88 -27.79 2.13
C ALA A 118 -12.81 -28.86 1.81
N ARG A 119 -12.10 -28.74 0.67
CA ARG A 119 -10.96 -29.63 0.31
C ARG A 119 -9.77 -29.51 1.28
N SER A 120 -9.67 -28.38 1.97
CA SER A 120 -8.56 -27.99 2.83
C SER A 120 -8.90 -28.10 4.32
N ALA A 121 -10.18 -27.93 4.67
CA ALA A 121 -10.68 -28.10 6.03
C ALA A 121 -10.32 -29.48 6.65
N GLY A 122 -10.09 -29.51 7.96
CA GLY A 122 -9.68 -30.69 8.72
C GLY A 122 -8.19 -31.08 8.58
N LYS A 123 -7.46 -30.49 7.63
CA LYS A 123 -6.01 -30.75 7.45
C LYS A 123 -5.17 -29.73 8.21
N LYS A 124 -3.95 -30.14 8.60
CA LYS A 124 -2.90 -29.21 9.04
C LYS A 124 -2.54 -28.25 7.91
N TYR A 125 -2.32 -26.97 8.23
CA TYR A 125 -2.06 -25.93 7.24
C TYR A 125 -0.93 -26.30 6.28
N ALA A 126 0.20 -26.78 6.80
CA ALA A 126 1.36 -27.18 6.00
C ALA A 126 1.14 -28.37 5.04
N LEU A 127 0.06 -29.15 5.22
CA LEU A 127 -0.29 -30.27 4.34
C LEU A 127 -1.38 -29.90 3.31
N ALA A 128 -2.05 -28.76 3.49
CA ALA A 128 -3.14 -28.30 2.62
C ALA A 128 -2.75 -27.12 1.74
N THR A 129 -1.82 -26.27 2.19
CA THR A 129 -1.39 -25.09 1.46
C THR A 129 -0.38 -25.44 0.36
N ASN A 130 -0.58 -24.90 -0.84
CA ASN A 130 0.44 -24.90 -1.90
C ASN A 130 1.27 -23.62 -1.75
N TRP A 131 2.19 -23.63 -0.79
CA TRP A 131 2.93 -22.43 -0.38
C TRP A 131 3.78 -21.86 -1.54
N LYS A 132 3.61 -20.57 -1.85
CA LYS A 132 4.32 -19.84 -2.92
C LYS A 132 5.08 -18.61 -2.45
N GLN A 133 5.18 -18.38 -1.13
CA GLN A 133 5.99 -17.29 -0.59
C GLN A 133 7.48 -17.69 -0.60
N THR A 134 8.36 -16.69 -0.62
CA THR A 134 9.82 -16.88 -0.58
C THR A 134 10.36 -17.23 0.80
N THR A 135 9.61 -16.93 1.86
CA THR A 135 9.89 -17.34 3.24
C THR A 135 9.26 -18.70 3.55
N PRO A 136 9.74 -19.47 4.55
CA PRO A 136 9.07 -20.68 5.02
C PRO A 136 7.66 -20.41 5.59
N ILE A 137 6.84 -21.45 5.71
CA ILE A 137 5.57 -21.38 6.47
C ILE A 137 5.91 -21.09 7.95
N PRO A 138 5.35 -20.02 8.56
CA PRO A 138 5.55 -19.70 9.97
C PRO A 138 5.24 -20.86 10.91
N SER A 139 6.10 -21.08 11.91
CA SER A 139 5.95 -22.17 12.88
C SER A 139 4.64 -22.07 13.67
N SER A 140 4.21 -20.84 13.96
CA SER A 140 2.96 -20.50 14.65
C SER A 140 1.69 -20.96 13.94
N VAL A 141 1.72 -21.11 12.60
CA VAL A 141 0.54 -21.52 11.82
C VAL A 141 0.66 -22.92 11.23
N ARG A 142 1.89 -23.46 11.10
CA ARG A 142 2.22 -24.69 10.37
C ARG A 142 1.30 -25.88 10.71
N GLU A 143 1.06 -26.06 12.01
CA GLU A 143 0.31 -27.19 12.58
C GLU A 143 -1.17 -26.88 12.84
N LEU A 144 -1.64 -25.64 12.60
CA LEU A 144 -3.04 -25.28 12.78
C LEU A 144 -3.94 -26.11 11.85
N ILE A 145 -5.03 -26.62 12.40
CA ILE A 145 -6.06 -27.34 11.63
C ILE A 145 -6.95 -26.31 10.94
N ILE A 146 -6.96 -26.33 9.61
CA ILE A 146 -7.82 -25.49 8.78
C ILE A 146 -9.28 -25.80 9.10
N LYS A 147 -10.07 -24.74 9.26
CA LYS A 147 -11.52 -24.78 9.51
C LYS A 147 -12.30 -24.50 8.22
N PRO A 148 -13.56 -24.95 8.13
CA PRO A 148 -14.55 -24.31 7.26
C PRO A 148 -14.58 -22.78 7.48
N CYS A 149 -14.93 -22.03 6.43
CA CYS A 149 -15.12 -20.57 6.52
C CYS A 149 -16.49 -20.23 7.14
N GLU A 150 -16.70 -20.65 8.39
CA GLU A 150 -17.98 -20.52 9.11
C GLU A 150 -17.74 -19.82 10.46
N PRO A 151 -18.55 -18.81 10.85
CA PRO A 151 -18.23 -17.95 11.99
C PRO A 151 -18.08 -18.68 13.33
N GLU A 152 -18.77 -19.79 13.52
CA GLU A 152 -18.71 -20.63 14.72
C GLU A 152 -17.29 -21.13 15.04
N HIS A 153 -16.41 -21.24 14.05
CA HIS A 153 -15.01 -21.64 14.22
C HIS A 153 -14.05 -20.47 14.51
N PHE A 154 -14.56 -19.23 14.55
CA PHE A 154 -13.79 -18.00 14.69
C PHE A 154 -14.23 -17.13 15.87
N GLN A 155 -15.10 -17.64 16.76
CA GLN A 155 -15.63 -16.92 17.93
C GLN A 155 -14.55 -16.37 18.87
N ASP A 156 -13.37 -17.02 18.94
CA ASP A 156 -12.21 -16.58 19.70
C ASP A 156 -11.42 -15.42 19.03
N CYS A 157 -11.80 -14.97 17.84
CA CYS A 157 -11.15 -13.86 17.12
C CYS A 157 -11.99 -12.58 17.28
N ALA A 158 -11.34 -11.41 17.39
CA ALA A 158 -12.05 -10.13 17.27
C ALA A 158 -12.07 -9.61 15.82
N ILE A 159 -11.11 -10.07 15.00
CA ILE A 159 -10.86 -9.59 13.64
C ILE A 159 -10.77 -10.78 12.71
N VAL A 160 -11.31 -10.67 11.51
CA VAL A 160 -11.14 -11.67 10.44
C VAL A 160 -10.73 -11.00 9.14
N PHE A 161 -9.54 -11.37 8.64
CA PHE A 161 -9.03 -10.97 7.34
C PHE A 161 -9.59 -11.88 6.25
N SER A 162 -10.28 -11.32 5.27
CA SER A 162 -10.88 -12.09 4.16
C SER A 162 -10.04 -11.97 2.89
N GLY A 163 -9.20 -12.98 2.65
CA GLY A 163 -8.50 -13.23 1.39
C GLY A 163 -9.24 -14.21 0.49
N LEU A 164 -10.58 -14.27 0.59
CA LEU A 164 -11.43 -15.12 -0.24
C LEU A 164 -11.42 -14.62 -1.70
N ASP A 165 -11.30 -15.56 -2.64
CA ASP A 165 -11.32 -15.35 -4.09
C ASP A 165 -12.62 -15.89 -4.72
N ALA A 166 -12.72 -15.79 -6.05
CA ALA A 166 -13.90 -16.22 -6.81
C ALA A 166 -14.08 -17.75 -6.87
N ASP A 167 -13.09 -18.55 -6.43
CA ASP A 167 -13.12 -20.02 -6.48
C ASP A 167 -13.73 -20.62 -5.20
N VAL A 168 -14.16 -19.77 -4.26
CA VAL A 168 -14.93 -20.17 -3.08
C VAL A 168 -16.35 -20.57 -3.53
N ALA A 169 -16.80 -21.76 -3.11
CA ALA A 169 -18.15 -22.22 -3.44
C ALA A 169 -19.21 -21.35 -2.75
N GLY A 170 -20.06 -20.67 -3.54
CA GLY A 170 -21.07 -19.73 -3.05
C GLY A 170 -20.65 -18.28 -3.20
N ASP A 171 -21.48 -17.35 -2.74
CA ASP A 171 -21.17 -15.93 -2.80
C ASP A 171 -20.24 -15.49 -1.64
N ILE A 172 -19.11 -14.86 -1.98
CA ILE A 172 -18.16 -14.28 -1.03
C ILE A 172 -18.84 -13.24 -0.12
N GLY A 173 -19.82 -12.50 -0.65
CA GLY A 173 -20.61 -11.54 0.12
C GLY A 173 -21.33 -12.22 1.29
N THR A 174 -22.01 -13.33 1.03
CA THR A 174 -22.73 -14.14 2.01
C THR A 174 -21.81 -14.61 3.16
N TYR A 175 -20.58 -15.03 2.87
CA TYR A 175 -19.60 -15.34 3.91
C TYR A 175 -19.24 -14.12 4.76
N GLN A 176 -18.97 -12.98 4.12
CA GLN A 176 -18.59 -11.75 4.84
C GLN A 176 -19.76 -11.18 5.66
N ALA A 177 -21.00 -11.33 5.18
CA ALA A 177 -22.23 -11.05 5.92
C ALA A 177 -22.35 -11.92 7.17
N ALA A 178 -22.16 -13.23 7.05
CA ALA A 178 -22.26 -14.17 8.18
C ALA A 178 -21.24 -13.85 9.28
N PHE A 179 -20.00 -13.50 8.92
CA PHE A 179 -18.98 -13.09 9.88
C PHE A 179 -19.31 -11.74 10.55
N ARG A 180 -19.78 -10.75 9.79
CA ARG A 180 -20.28 -9.46 10.34
C ARG A 180 -21.44 -9.67 11.32
N ALA A 181 -22.41 -10.53 10.95
CA ALA A 181 -23.58 -10.86 11.78
C ALA A 181 -23.20 -11.61 13.06
N ALA A 182 -22.10 -12.39 13.03
CA ALA A 182 -21.50 -13.03 14.20
C ALA A 182 -20.62 -12.09 15.05
N GLU A 183 -20.82 -10.77 14.93
CA GLU A 183 -20.13 -9.71 15.71
C GLU A 183 -18.61 -9.62 15.47
N LEU A 184 -18.09 -10.16 14.35
CA LEU A 184 -16.67 -10.10 13.98
C LEU A 184 -16.35 -8.87 13.11
N ALA A 185 -15.18 -8.25 13.33
CA ALA A 185 -14.68 -7.17 12.48
C ALA A 185 -14.00 -7.74 11.23
N VAL A 186 -14.64 -7.61 10.06
CA VAL A 186 -14.20 -8.19 8.79
C VAL A 186 -13.40 -7.17 7.97
N PHE A 187 -12.15 -7.49 7.66
CA PHE A 187 -11.31 -6.69 6.76
C PHE A 187 -11.08 -7.46 5.46
N SER A 188 -11.73 -7.01 4.39
CA SER A 188 -11.94 -7.77 3.16
C SER A 188 -11.07 -7.29 2.01
N ASN A 189 -10.49 -8.24 1.29
CA ASN A 189 -9.86 -8.03 -0.03
C ASN A 189 -10.85 -8.21 -1.20
N ALA A 190 -12.06 -8.72 -0.94
CA ALA A 190 -13.00 -9.09 -1.98
C ALA A 190 -13.80 -7.89 -2.51
N LYS A 191 -14.19 -7.97 -3.79
CA LYS A 191 -14.95 -6.90 -4.47
C LYS A 191 -16.39 -6.72 -3.98
N SER A 192 -17.00 -7.73 -3.36
CA SER A 192 -18.46 -7.83 -3.16
C SER A 192 -19.07 -6.63 -2.45
N TYR A 193 -18.43 -6.12 -1.39
CA TYR A 193 -18.93 -5.00 -0.60
C TYR A 193 -18.35 -3.64 -0.97
N ARG A 194 -17.48 -3.52 -1.98
CA ARG A 194 -16.84 -2.24 -2.33
C ARG A 194 -17.85 -1.16 -2.75
N ARG A 195 -18.95 -1.59 -3.38
CA ARG A 195 -20.06 -0.73 -3.85
C ARG A 195 -21.20 -0.56 -2.85
N ASP A 196 -21.16 -1.22 -1.70
CA ASP A 196 -22.19 -1.08 -0.66
C ASP A 196 -22.16 0.36 -0.06
N PRO A 197 -23.32 0.97 0.21
CA PRO A 197 -23.41 2.35 0.67
C PRO A 197 -22.96 2.58 2.12
N ASP A 198 -23.01 1.55 2.98
CA ASP A 198 -22.56 1.61 4.38
C ASP A 198 -21.16 1.00 4.59
N VAL A 199 -20.60 0.29 3.61
CA VAL A 199 -19.25 -0.29 3.71
C VAL A 199 -18.18 0.67 3.19
N PRO A 200 -17.19 1.05 4.01
CA PRO A 200 -16.09 1.87 3.56
C PRO A 200 -15.11 1.08 2.67
N LEU A 201 -14.73 1.75 1.59
CA LEU A 201 -13.69 1.34 0.66
C LEU A 201 -12.44 2.15 0.99
N ILE A 202 -11.41 1.52 1.54
CA ILE A 202 -10.29 2.22 2.17
C ILE A 202 -8.95 1.81 1.58
N VAL A 203 -8.21 2.81 1.10
CA VAL A 203 -6.75 2.77 0.99
C VAL A 203 -6.20 3.49 2.22
N PRO A 204 -5.46 2.82 3.12
CA PRO A 204 -5.10 3.36 4.44
C PRO A 204 -4.21 4.60 4.36
N LEU A 205 -3.47 4.74 3.26
CA LEU A 205 -2.62 5.88 2.94
C LEU A 205 -3.40 7.06 2.33
N VAL A 206 -4.73 6.99 2.18
CA VAL A 206 -5.55 8.02 1.53
C VAL A 206 -6.74 8.42 2.38
N ASN A 207 -7.66 7.49 2.66
CA ASN A 207 -8.99 7.81 3.20
C ASN A 207 -9.38 7.03 4.48
N PRO A 208 -8.51 6.91 5.50
CA PRO A 208 -8.86 6.27 6.79
C PRO A 208 -9.99 7.02 7.54
N THR A 209 -10.32 8.24 7.13
CA THR A 209 -11.50 9.00 7.58
C THR A 209 -12.82 8.30 7.25
N HIS A 210 -12.86 7.41 6.24
CA HIS A 210 -14.07 6.69 5.84
C HIS A 210 -14.54 5.68 6.89
N LEU A 211 -13.67 5.28 7.83
CA LEU A 211 -14.06 4.47 8.99
C LEU A 211 -15.15 5.12 9.86
N LYS A 212 -15.39 6.44 9.75
CA LYS A 212 -16.46 7.15 10.46
C LYS A 212 -17.87 6.62 10.17
N ILE A 213 -18.10 5.88 9.07
CA ILE A 213 -19.40 5.27 8.75
C ILE A 213 -19.69 3.98 9.55
N ILE A 214 -18.70 3.39 10.23
CA ILE A 214 -18.86 2.09 10.94
C ILE A 214 -20.00 2.10 11.98
N PRO A 215 -20.22 3.16 12.80
CA PRO A 215 -21.36 3.24 13.70
C PRO A 215 -22.72 3.17 12.97
N GLN A 216 -22.85 3.83 11.82
CA GLN A 216 -24.05 3.73 10.97
C GLN A 216 -24.21 2.32 10.41
N GLN A 217 -23.15 1.73 9.85
CA GLN A 217 -23.17 0.36 9.34
C GLN A 217 -23.58 -0.68 10.41
N ARG A 218 -23.22 -0.44 11.67
CA ARG A 218 -23.66 -1.26 12.81
C ARG A 218 -25.15 -1.07 13.11
N ALA A 219 -25.62 0.17 13.10
CA ALA A 219 -27.01 0.54 13.38
C ALA A 219 -27.98 0.13 12.24
N SER A 220 -27.54 0.13 10.99
CA SER A 220 -28.35 -0.26 9.82
C SER A 220 -28.53 -1.78 9.66
N HIS A 221 -27.75 -2.58 10.38
CA HIS A 221 -27.94 -4.03 10.42
C HIS A 221 -29.19 -4.41 11.25
N SER A 222 -29.84 -5.52 10.91
CA SER A 222 -30.99 -6.05 11.64
C SER A 222 -30.70 -7.48 12.15
N PRO A 223 -30.59 -7.70 13.47
CA PRO A 223 -30.59 -6.72 14.56
C PRO A 223 -29.32 -5.84 14.56
N PRO A 224 -29.35 -4.63 15.17
CA PRO A 224 -28.17 -3.76 15.25
C PRO A 224 -26.98 -4.44 15.92
N LEU A 225 -25.79 -4.26 15.33
CA LEU A 225 -24.54 -4.91 15.76
C LEU A 225 -23.80 -4.05 16.80
N LYS A 226 -23.09 -4.71 17.72
CA LYS A 226 -22.30 -4.05 18.78
C LYS A 226 -20.82 -3.98 18.44
N LYS A 227 -20.29 -5.02 17.79
CA LYS A 227 -18.88 -5.21 17.46
C LYS A 227 -18.66 -5.46 15.96
N GLY A 228 -19.55 -6.17 15.29
CA GLY A 228 -19.39 -6.57 13.88
C GLY A 228 -19.42 -5.41 12.90
N PHE A 229 -18.59 -5.47 11.86
CA PHE A 229 -18.59 -4.56 10.71
C PHE A 229 -17.75 -5.14 9.56
N ILE A 230 -17.87 -4.57 8.37
CA ILE A 230 -17.03 -4.85 7.20
C ILE A 230 -16.30 -3.56 6.80
N VAL A 231 -15.00 -3.69 6.51
CA VAL A 231 -14.18 -2.72 5.76
C VAL A 231 -13.63 -3.44 4.53
N THR A 232 -13.65 -2.79 3.37
CA THR A 232 -13.02 -3.31 2.14
C THR A 232 -11.76 -2.51 1.80
N ASN A 233 -10.72 -3.19 1.32
CA ASN A 233 -9.64 -2.52 0.59
C ASN A 233 -10.07 -2.27 -0.88
N ALA A 234 -9.32 -1.41 -1.57
CA ALA A 234 -9.50 -1.14 -2.98
C ALA A 234 -8.85 -2.22 -3.88
N ASN A 235 -9.10 -2.17 -5.18
CA ASN A 235 -8.33 -2.93 -6.16
C ASN A 235 -6.84 -2.55 -6.06
N CYS A 236 -5.97 -3.51 -6.30
CA CYS A 236 -4.53 -3.33 -6.33
C CYS A 236 -4.03 -2.27 -7.34
N SER A 237 -4.65 -2.09 -8.52
CA SER A 237 -4.34 -0.99 -9.45
C SER A 237 -4.87 0.36 -8.94
N THR A 238 -6.17 0.43 -8.59
CA THR A 238 -6.77 1.62 -7.94
C THR A 238 -5.89 2.13 -6.80
N THR A 239 -5.44 1.23 -5.92
CA THR A 239 -4.60 1.52 -4.76
C THR A 239 -3.29 2.21 -5.15
N GLY A 240 -2.64 1.77 -6.23
CA GLY A 240 -1.40 2.37 -6.73
C GLY A 240 -1.58 3.83 -7.15
N VAL A 241 -2.67 4.15 -7.85
CA VAL A 241 -2.89 5.49 -8.41
C VAL A 241 -3.54 6.47 -7.43
N VAL A 242 -4.48 6.03 -6.58
CA VAL A 242 -5.17 6.97 -5.68
C VAL A 242 -4.27 7.60 -4.61
N ILE A 243 -3.15 6.95 -4.26
CA ILE A 243 -2.17 7.49 -3.31
C ILE A 243 -1.51 8.79 -3.85
N PRO A 244 -0.85 8.79 -5.02
CA PRO A 244 -0.34 10.04 -5.60
C PRO A 244 -1.46 11.02 -5.97
N LEU A 245 -2.62 10.57 -6.47
CA LEU A 245 -3.72 11.52 -6.76
C LEU A 245 -4.17 12.27 -5.51
N ALA A 246 -4.31 11.60 -4.36
CA ALA A 246 -4.68 12.24 -3.09
C ALA A 246 -3.61 13.23 -2.59
N ALA A 247 -2.33 12.93 -2.80
CA ALA A 247 -1.23 13.85 -2.48
C ALA A 247 -1.30 15.12 -3.35
N LEU A 248 -1.54 14.96 -4.66
CA LEU A 248 -1.63 16.08 -5.60
C LEU A 248 -2.87 16.94 -5.36
N GLU A 249 -4.04 16.35 -5.06
CA GLU A 249 -5.23 17.12 -4.73
C GLU A 249 -5.10 17.88 -3.41
N ARG A 250 -4.45 17.29 -2.40
CA ARG A 250 -4.16 17.97 -1.12
C ARG A 250 -3.24 19.18 -1.29
N ALA A 251 -2.32 19.15 -2.26
CA ALA A 251 -1.36 20.22 -2.51
C ALA A 251 -1.86 21.29 -3.50
N PHE A 252 -2.60 20.89 -4.54
CA PHE A 252 -2.91 21.75 -5.70
C PHE A 252 -4.41 21.93 -5.97
N GLY A 253 -5.28 21.25 -5.23
CA GLY A 253 -6.72 21.24 -5.46
C GLY A 253 -7.17 20.25 -6.54
N PRO A 254 -8.44 20.29 -6.96
CA PRO A 254 -9.08 19.19 -7.69
C PRO A 254 -8.41 18.82 -9.02
N ILE A 255 -8.38 17.51 -9.29
CA ILE A 255 -7.97 16.95 -10.59
C ILE A 255 -9.20 16.87 -11.50
N GLU A 256 -9.13 17.49 -12.67
CA GLU A 256 -10.22 17.57 -13.66
C GLU A 256 -10.35 16.27 -14.46
N SER A 257 -9.20 15.69 -14.85
CA SER A 257 -9.15 14.46 -15.63
C SER A 257 -7.84 13.71 -15.47
N CYS A 258 -7.90 12.40 -15.68
CA CYS A 258 -6.77 11.48 -15.53
C CYS A 258 -6.82 10.39 -16.61
N ILE A 259 -5.68 10.15 -17.27
CA ILE A 259 -5.48 9.01 -18.20
C ILE A 259 -4.51 8.05 -17.53
N ILE A 260 -4.90 6.78 -17.44
CA ILE A 260 -4.18 5.74 -16.70
C ILE A 260 -4.03 4.51 -17.59
N THR A 261 -2.80 4.03 -17.74
CA THR A 261 -2.53 2.74 -18.40
C THR A 261 -1.72 1.85 -17.45
N THR A 262 -2.20 0.64 -17.20
CA THR A 262 -1.61 -0.28 -16.21
C THR A 262 -0.88 -1.43 -16.90
N LEU A 263 0.27 -1.79 -16.33
CA LEU A 263 1.09 -2.96 -16.64
C LEU A 263 1.08 -3.83 -15.38
N GLN A 264 0.05 -4.68 -15.26
CA GLN A 264 -0.21 -5.46 -14.07
C GLN A 264 0.55 -6.79 -14.06
N ALA A 265 1.17 -7.10 -12.93
CA ALA A 265 1.78 -8.40 -12.64
C ALA A 265 0.75 -9.55 -12.58
N ILE A 266 1.24 -10.78 -12.81
CA ILE A 266 0.44 -12.01 -12.84
C ILE A 266 -0.11 -12.44 -11.47
N SER A 267 0.59 -12.13 -10.37
CA SER A 267 0.13 -12.45 -9.00
C SER A 267 -1.22 -11.84 -8.63
N GLY A 268 -1.64 -10.75 -9.29
CA GLY A 268 -2.96 -10.15 -9.11
C GLY A 268 -4.12 -11.05 -9.56
N ALA A 269 -3.86 -12.07 -10.38
CA ALA A 269 -4.85 -13.09 -10.77
C ALA A 269 -4.97 -14.25 -9.77
N GLY A 270 -4.22 -14.25 -8.66
CA GLY A 270 -4.22 -15.34 -7.69
C GLY A 270 -3.39 -16.56 -8.13
N TYR A 271 -3.80 -17.76 -7.69
CA TYR A 271 -3.23 -19.03 -8.13
C TYR A 271 -4.39 -20.05 -8.28
N PRO A 272 -4.55 -20.74 -9.43
CA PRO A 272 -3.58 -20.96 -10.50
C PRO A 272 -3.24 -19.72 -11.35
N GLY A 273 -4.08 -18.69 -11.34
CA GLY A 273 -3.75 -17.39 -11.91
C GLY A 273 -3.67 -17.40 -13.44
N VAL A 274 -2.75 -16.61 -14.00
CA VAL A 274 -2.55 -16.49 -15.45
C VAL A 274 -1.76 -17.71 -15.98
N PRO A 275 -2.29 -18.49 -16.95
CA PRO A 275 -1.55 -19.57 -17.60
C PRO A 275 -0.25 -19.09 -18.26
N SER A 276 0.79 -19.92 -18.24
CA SER A 276 2.11 -19.53 -18.78
C SER A 276 2.09 -19.28 -20.29
N LEU A 277 1.30 -20.04 -21.05
CA LEU A 277 1.13 -19.85 -22.50
C LEU A 277 0.43 -18.53 -22.87
N ASP A 278 -0.36 -17.95 -21.96
CA ASP A 278 -1.09 -16.71 -22.24
C ASP A 278 -0.18 -15.47 -22.06
N ILE A 279 0.94 -15.61 -21.32
CA ILE A 279 1.73 -14.46 -20.83
C ILE A 279 3.24 -14.53 -21.13
N PHE A 280 3.83 -15.70 -21.37
CA PHE A 280 5.22 -15.78 -21.81
C PHE A 280 5.37 -15.23 -23.22
N ASP A 281 6.37 -14.36 -23.41
CA ASP A 281 6.62 -13.60 -24.64
C ASP A 281 5.41 -12.77 -25.13
N ASN A 282 4.51 -12.39 -24.22
CA ASN A 282 3.23 -11.76 -24.56
C ASN A 282 2.81 -10.65 -23.58
N VAL A 283 1.83 -9.84 -23.99
CA VAL A 283 1.10 -8.89 -23.15
C VAL A 283 -0.40 -9.10 -23.41
N ILE A 284 -1.19 -9.28 -22.35
CA ILE A 284 -2.65 -9.44 -22.49
C ILE A 284 -3.29 -8.04 -22.34
N PRO A 285 -3.89 -7.45 -23.38
CA PRO A 285 -4.36 -6.06 -23.37
C PRO A 285 -5.73 -5.88 -22.70
N TYR A 286 -6.20 -6.85 -21.91
CA TYR A 286 -7.52 -6.84 -21.29
C TYR A 286 -7.51 -7.59 -19.96
N ILE A 287 -8.12 -7.00 -18.93
CA ILE A 287 -8.39 -7.64 -17.64
C ILE A 287 -9.86 -7.37 -17.28
N ALA A 288 -10.67 -8.44 -17.21
CA ALA A 288 -12.12 -8.33 -17.11
C ALA A 288 -12.61 -7.51 -15.90
N GLY A 289 -13.36 -6.45 -16.17
CA GLY A 289 -13.94 -5.56 -15.19
C GLY A 289 -12.93 -4.68 -14.44
N GLU A 290 -11.67 -4.61 -14.86
CA GLU A 290 -10.60 -3.92 -14.11
C GLU A 290 -10.59 -2.41 -14.34
N GLU A 291 -10.95 -1.98 -15.54
CA GLU A 291 -11.04 -0.56 -15.93
C GLU A 291 -12.19 0.12 -15.19
N GLU A 292 -13.38 -0.50 -15.21
CA GLU A 292 -14.58 0.00 -14.54
C GLU A 292 -14.50 -0.09 -13.01
N LYS A 293 -13.62 -0.96 -12.48
CA LYS A 293 -13.23 -0.96 -11.06
C LYS A 293 -12.36 0.26 -10.76
N LEU A 294 -11.29 0.47 -11.53
CA LEU A 294 -10.34 1.57 -11.31
C LEU A 294 -11.03 2.93 -11.35
N GLU A 295 -11.83 3.16 -12.39
CA GLU A 295 -12.60 4.40 -12.58
C GLU A 295 -13.58 4.64 -11.42
N TRP A 296 -14.43 3.66 -11.10
CA TRP A 296 -15.46 3.83 -10.08
C TRP A 296 -14.90 3.89 -8.64
N GLU A 297 -13.94 3.02 -8.31
CA GLU A 297 -13.38 2.95 -6.95
C GLU A 297 -12.61 4.23 -6.62
N THR A 298 -11.93 4.85 -7.59
CA THR A 298 -11.24 6.14 -7.41
C THR A 298 -12.20 7.23 -6.92
N LEU A 299 -13.40 7.32 -7.51
CA LEU A 299 -14.42 8.30 -7.10
C LEU A 299 -14.89 8.08 -5.65
N LYS A 300 -15.08 6.82 -5.22
CA LYS A 300 -15.44 6.52 -3.82
C LYS A 300 -14.28 6.77 -2.86
N ILE A 301 -13.04 6.48 -3.24
CA ILE A 301 -11.87 6.64 -2.37
C ILE A 301 -11.54 8.13 -2.16
N LEU A 302 -11.52 8.91 -3.24
CA LEU A 302 -11.18 10.34 -3.21
C LEU A 302 -12.38 11.24 -2.87
N GLY A 303 -13.62 10.74 -2.96
CA GLY A 303 -14.84 11.54 -2.73
C GLY A 303 -15.02 12.06 -1.32
N GLY A 304 -14.63 11.29 -0.30
CA GLY A 304 -14.94 11.62 1.10
C GLY A 304 -16.30 11.10 1.56
N LEU A 305 -16.66 11.51 2.78
CA LEU A 305 -17.99 11.33 3.37
C LEU A 305 -18.68 12.70 3.45
N LYS A 306 -20.00 12.73 3.23
CA LYS A 306 -20.87 13.88 3.47
C LYS A 306 -22.02 13.52 4.39
N ASP A 307 -22.46 14.48 5.19
CA ASP A 307 -23.73 14.40 5.89
C ASP A 307 -24.88 14.59 4.89
N VAL A 308 -25.78 13.62 4.80
CA VAL A 308 -27.01 13.71 4.03
C VAL A 308 -28.18 13.96 4.98
N ALA A 309 -28.58 15.22 5.08
CA ALA A 309 -29.85 15.57 5.67
C ALA A 309 -30.95 15.48 4.61
N GLU A 310 -31.85 14.49 4.69
CA GLU A 310 -33.28 14.68 4.41
C GLU A 310 -34.14 13.45 4.77
N GLY A 311 -35.24 13.69 5.48
CA GLY A 311 -36.26 12.68 5.78
C GLY A 311 -36.98 12.90 7.12
N ALA A 312 -38.10 13.64 7.09
CA ALA A 312 -39.24 13.77 8.03
C ALA A 312 -39.09 13.69 9.59
N SER A 313 -38.11 13.01 10.17
CA SER A 313 -37.93 12.83 11.63
C SER A 313 -36.99 13.86 12.28
N GLY A 314 -36.24 14.62 11.48
CA GLY A 314 -35.29 15.62 11.98
C GLY A 314 -33.97 15.04 12.50
N ASP A 315 -33.68 13.75 12.22
CA ASP A 315 -32.38 13.17 12.53
C ASP A 315 -31.27 13.81 11.68
N THR A 316 -30.22 14.26 12.36
CA THR A 316 -29.01 14.81 11.75
C THR A 316 -27.86 13.82 11.93
N GLY A 317 -27.06 13.58 10.87
CA GLY A 317 -25.86 12.74 10.94
C GLY A 317 -25.92 11.38 10.24
N VAL A 318 -26.80 11.18 9.25
CA VAL A 318 -26.63 10.07 8.29
C VAL A 318 -25.48 10.44 7.33
N LEU A 319 -24.50 9.55 7.23
CA LEU A 319 -23.32 9.70 6.37
C LEU A 319 -23.52 8.95 5.05
N ALA A 320 -23.15 9.59 3.95
CA ALA A 320 -23.04 8.97 2.63
C ALA A 320 -21.65 9.21 2.04
N PHE A 321 -21.20 8.31 1.17
CA PHE A 321 -20.02 8.57 0.33
C PHE A 321 -20.38 9.63 -0.72
N ASP A 322 -19.52 10.64 -0.89
CA ASP A 322 -19.82 11.73 -1.83
C ASP A 322 -19.75 11.27 -3.30
N LEU A 323 -18.86 10.32 -3.60
CA LEU A 323 -18.57 9.81 -4.95
C LEU A 323 -18.14 10.88 -5.97
N ARG A 324 -17.69 12.06 -5.51
CA ARG A 324 -17.35 13.22 -6.35
C ARG A 324 -18.53 13.71 -7.20
N ALA A 325 -19.73 13.72 -6.62
CA ALA A 325 -20.98 14.05 -7.32
C ALA A 325 -20.94 15.43 -8.00
N ASP A 326 -20.45 16.46 -7.30
CA ASP A 326 -20.44 17.85 -7.80
C ASP A 326 -19.13 18.23 -8.53
N SER A 327 -18.10 17.38 -8.45
CA SER A 327 -16.79 17.60 -9.10
C SER A 327 -16.16 16.27 -9.55
N PRO A 328 -16.76 15.57 -10.52
CA PRO A 328 -16.33 14.24 -10.93
C PRO A 328 -14.98 14.28 -11.66
N ILE A 329 -14.02 13.51 -11.17
CA ILE A 329 -12.74 13.29 -11.85
C ILE A 329 -13.01 12.45 -13.11
N ARG A 330 -12.69 12.97 -14.30
CA ARG A 330 -12.87 12.22 -15.55
C ARG A 330 -11.70 11.27 -15.76
N ILE A 331 -11.91 9.99 -15.48
CA ILE A 331 -10.88 8.96 -15.56
C ILE A 331 -11.06 8.18 -16.86
N SER A 332 -9.96 7.85 -17.53
CA SER A 332 -9.90 6.90 -18.63
C SER A 332 -8.82 5.86 -18.31
N ALA A 333 -9.25 4.63 -18.05
CA ALA A 333 -8.37 3.51 -17.74
C ALA A 333 -8.08 2.63 -18.96
N SER A 334 -6.94 1.94 -18.95
CA SER A 334 -6.64 0.82 -19.86
C SER A 334 -5.77 -0.19 -19.13
N CYS A 335 -6.26 -1.42 -18.94
CA CYS A 335 -5.66 -2.37 -18.01
C CYS A 335 -5.07 -3.61 -18.70
N THR A 336 -3.75 -3.76 -18.62
CA THR A 336 -3.01 -4.85 -19.29
C THR A 336 -2.29 -5.76 -18.30
N ARG A 337 -2.07 -7.03 -18.70
CA ARG A 337 -1.26 -8.00 -17.96
C ARG A 337 0.10 -8.18 -18.63
N VAL A 338 1.17 -8.15 -17.85
CA VAL A 338 2.57 -8.33 -18.30
C VAL A 338 3.24 -9.50 -17.57
N PRO A 339 4.32 -10.10 -18.14
CA PRO A 339 5.09 -11.21 -17.53
C PRO A 339 5.96 -10.78 -16.34
N VAL A 340 5.37 -10.08 -15.38
CA VAL A 340 5.97 -9.64 -14.12
C VAL A 340 5.32 -10.41 -12.97
N ILE A 341 6.13 -10.95 -12.05
CA ILE A 341 5.62 -11.79 -10.95
C ILE A 341 4.78 -10.98 -9.94
N GLU A 342 5.32 -9.87 -9.44
CA GLU A 342 4.71 -8.94 -8.47
C GLU A 342 5.18 -7.51 -8.80
N GLY A 343 4.31 -6.53 -8.52
CA GLY A 343 4.49 -5.12 -8.84
C GLY A 343 3.55 -4.67 -9.98
N HIS A 344 2.68 -3.70 -9.75
CA HIS A 344 1.85 -3.07 -10.80
C HIS A 344 2.46 -1.72 -11.15
N THR A 345 2.85 -1.55 -12.43
CA THR A 345 3.38 -0.27 -12.94
C THR A 345 2.28 0.43 -13.70
N GLU A 346 2.08 1.73 -13.46
CA GLU A 346 0.95 2.47 -14.01
C GLU A 346 1.45 3.82 -14.51
N THR A 347 1.21 4.12 -15.79
CA THR A 347 1.53 5.43 -16.36
C THR A 347 0.33 6.34 -16.18
N VAL A 348 0.52 7.45 -15.48
CA VAL A 348 -0.56 8.36 -15.08
C VAL A 348 -0.30 9.72 -15.72
N SER A 349 -1.30 10.29 -16.37
CA SER A 349 -1.31 11.68 -16.84
C SER A 349 -2.52 12.41 -16.25
N VAL A 350 -2.29 13.55 -15.62
CA VAL A 350 -3.31 14.34 -14.91
C VAL A 350 -3.46 15.74 -15.49
N ARG A 351 -4.67 16.28 -15.36
CA ARG A 351 -5.03 17.68 -15.61
C ARG A 351 -5.63 18.29 -14.35
N PHE A 352 -5.17 19.48 -13.97
CA PHE A 352 -5.66 20.19 -12.79
C PHE A 352 -6.75 21.20 -13.16
N THR A 353 -7.78 21.29 -12.32
CA THR A 353 -8.84 22.31 -12.44
C THR A 353 -8.27 23.71 -12.18
N ASN A 354 -7.44 23.84 -11.16
CA ASN A 354 -6.80 25.11 -10.79
C ASN A 354 -5.72 25.51 -11.81
N ARG A 355 -5.69 26.79 -12.19
CA ARG A 355 -4.70 27.35 -13.12
C ARG A 355 -3.89 28.48 -12.46
N PRO A 356 -2.58 28.61 -12.74
CA PRO A 356 -1.77 27.70 -13.54
C PRO A 356 -1.59 26.33 -12.88
N ALA A 357 -1.34 25.29 -13.68
CA ALA A 357 -1.02 23.97 -13.16
C ALA A 357 0.39 23.94 -12.52
N PRO A 358 0.65 23.06 -11.54
CA PRO A 358 1.94 22.98 -10.86
C PRO A 358 3.07 22.54 -11.81
N SER A 359 4.29 22.97 -11.50
CA SER A 359 5.50 22.52 -12.19
C SER A 359 5.85 21.06 -11.82
N PRO A 360 6.64 20.34 -12.64
CA PRO A 360 7.11 19.01 -12.29
C PRO A 360 7.92 18.94 -10.99
N GLN A 361 8.56 20.06 -10.59
CA GLN A 361 9.28 20.11 -9.32
C GLN A 361 8.31 20.21 -8.15
N GLN A 362 7.36 21.16 -8.19
CA GLN A 362 6.32 21.27 -7.16
C GLN A 362 5.58 19.94 -6.96
N VAL A 363 5.30 19.22 -8.05
CA VAL A 363 4.72 17.87 -8.00
C VAL A 363 5.62 16.86 -7.29
N ARG A 364 6.93 16.82 -7.56
CA ARG A 364 7.88 15.96 -6.82
C ARG A 364 7.88 16.29 -5.33
N ASP A 365 7.98 17.57 -4.99
CA ASP A 365 8.07 18.06 -3.61
C ASP A 365 6.79 17.69 -2.83
N ALA A 366 5.61 17.92 -3.42
CA ALA A 366 4.31 17.57 -2.83
C ALA A 366 4.09 16.06 -2.66
N LEU A 367 4.61 15.23 -3.57
CA LEU A 367 4.57 13.78 -3.45
C LEU A 367 5.51 13.29 -2.34
N ALA A 368 6.73 13.82 -2.27
CA ALA A 368 7.72 13.46 -1.24
C ALA A 368 7.27 13.88 0.17
N ALA A 369 6.64 15.05 0.31
CA ALA A 369 6.09 15.57 1.56
C ALA A 369 4.76 14.90 2.00
N TYR A 370 4.26 13.90 1.27
CA TYR A 370 2.95 13.30 1.58
C TYR A 370 3.00 12.34 2.80
N THR A 371 2.49 12.83 3.92
CA THR A 371 2.39 12.09 5.20
C THR A 371 0.95 11.62 5.50
N THR A 372 0.86 10.47 6.16
CA THR A 372 -0.38 9.73 6.45
C THR A 372 -0.49 9.34 7.92
N GLU A 373 -1.57 8.65 8.30
CA GLU A 373 -1.69 8.03 9.63
C GLU A 373 -0.50 7.09 9.93
N VAL A 374 -0.15 6.98 11.21
CA VAL A 374 0.97 6.16 11.70
C VAL A 374 0.42 4.89 12.36
N CYS A 375 0.86 3.73 11.89
CA CYS A 375 0.58 2.42 12.45
C CYS A 375 1.76 1.46 12.18
N PRO A 376 1.88 0.31 12.87
CA PRO A 376 3.06 -0.57 12.78
C PRO A 376 3.38 -1.06 11.37
N SER A 377 2.37 -1.27 10.53
CA SER A 377 2.55 -1.70 9.14
C SER A 377 2.65 -0.53 8.14
N ALA A 378 2.60 0.72 8.59
CA ALA A 378 2.74 1.89 7.72
C ALA A 378 4.20 2.07 7.25
N PRO A 379 4.42 2.49 5.99
CA PRO A 379 5.73 2.92 5.53
C PRO A 379 6.16 4.22 6.22
N ARG A 380 7.46 4.52 6.24
CA ARG A 380 8.01 5.83 6.60
C ARG A 380 7.63 6.88 5.55
N HIS A 381 7.84 6.57 4.27
CA HIS A 381 7.38 7.40 3.14
C HIS A 381 6.19 6.72 2.47
N ALA A 382 5.02 7.36 2.48
CA ALA A 382 3.84 6.84 1.79
C ALA A 382 4.08 6.77 0.27
N ILE A 383 4.81 7.77 -0.25
CA ILE A 383 5.28 7.87 -1.62
C ILE A 383 6.80 8.05 -1.59
N TRP A 384 7.53 7.19 -2.27
CA TRP A 384 8.95 7.40 -2.58
C TRP A 384 9.09 8.01 -3.96
N VAL A 385 9.80 9.13 -4.09
CA VAL A 385 9.98 9.81 -5.38
C VAL A 385 11.37 9.49 -5.93
N HIS A 386 11.43 8.99 -7.16
CA HIS A 386 12.65 8.72 -7.89
C HIS A 386 13.02 9.87 -8.84
N ASP A 387 14.27 10.30 -8.77
CA ASP A 387 14.88 11.19 -9.74
C ASP A 387 15.48 10.43 -10.94
N GLU A 388 15.82 9.15 -10.78
CA GLU A 388 16.46 8.39 -11.85
C GLU A 388 15.49 8.19 -13.04
N PRO A 389 15.93 8.44 -14.28
CA PRO A 389 15.03 8.55 -15.43
C PRO A 389 14.38 7.23 -15.86
N ASP A 390 14.89 6.10 -15.39
CA ASP A 390 14.46 4.73 -15.67
C ASP A 390 13.72 4.06 -14.50
N ARG A 391 13.34 4.82 -13.47
CA ARG A 391 12.65 4.32 -12.27
C ARG A 391 11.21 4.85 -12.15
N PRO A 392 10.32 4.16 -11.41
CA PRO A 392 10.53 2.88 -10.72
C PRO A 392 10.48 1.66 -11.67
N GLN A 393 11.00 0.52 -11.22
CA GLN A 393 10.96 -0.77 -11.92
C GLN A 393 10.44 -1.89 -10.99
N PRO A 394 9.46 -2.73 -11.43
CA PRO A 394 8.85 -3.75 -10.57
C PRO A 394 9.85 -4.65 -9.82
N ARG A 395 10.88 -5.14 -10.50
CA ARG A 395 11.85 -6.07 -9.89
C ARG A 395 12.70 -5.41 -8.81
N LEU A 396 13.00 -4.12 -8.95
CA LEU A 396 13.90 -3.39 -8.07
C LEU A 396 13.15 -2.78 -6.88
N ASP A 397 11.98 -2.20 -7.13
CA ASP A 397 11.36 -1.25 -6.20
C ASP A 397 10.14 -1.81 -5.45
N ARG A 398 9.50 -2.90 -5.92
CA ARG A 398 8.27 -3.46 -5.30
C ARG A 398 8.41 -3.90 -3.84
N ALA A 399 9.64 -4.12 -3.38
CA ALA A 399 9.95 -4.56 -2.02
C ALA A 399 10.36 -3.40 -1.10
N PHE A 400 10.50 -2.17 -1.63
CA PHE A 400 10.87 -0.99 -0.85
C PHE A 400 9.86 -0.78 0.29
N GLN A 401 10.36 -0.54 1.50
CA GLN A 401 9.56 -0.47 2.73
C GLN A 401 8.57 -1.64 2.87
N GLN A 402 9.02 -2.86 2.57
CA GLN A 402 8.21 -4.09 2.58
C GLN A 402 6.98 -4.03 1.65
N GLY A 403 7.00 -3.19 0.61
CA GLY A 403 5.87 -3.00 -0.30
C GLY A 403 4.65 -2.34 0.34
N ALA A 404 4.83 -1.59 1.44
CA ALA A 404 3.76 -0.91 2.18
C ALA A 404 3.46 0.52 1.68
N GLY A 405 4.34 1.12 0.87
CA GLY A 405 4.12 2.39 0.17
C GLY A 405 4.08 2.21 -1.35
N VAL A 406 4.07 3.33 -2.08
CA VAL A 406 4.24 3.36 -3.54
C VAL A 406 5.52 4.07 -3.93
N SER A 407 6.04 3.75 -5.12
CA SER A 407 7.19 4.44 -5.71
C SER A 407 6.71 5.22 -6.92
N VAL A 408 7.03 6.50 -7.02
CA VAL A 408 6.68 7.38 -8.15
C VAL A 408 7.96 7.87 -8.81
N GLY A 409 7.98 7.93 -10.14
CA GLY A 409 9.12 8.41 -10.89
C GLY A 409 8.71 9.04 -12.21
N ARG A 410 9.70 9.52 -12.96
CA ARG A 410 9.50 10.16 -14.28
C ARG A 410 8.53 11.34 -14.28
N VAL A 411 8.39 12.07 -13.17
CA VAL A 411 7.51 13.24 -13.04
C VAL A 411 7.93 14.33 -14.03
N ARG A 412 7.05 14.69 -14.96
CA ARG A 412 7.34 15.64 -16.04
C ARG A 412 6.08 16.29 -16.61
N GLN A 413 6.26 17.36 -17.38
CA GLN A 413 5.19 17.99 -18.15
C GLN A 413 4.54 16.97 -19.11
N CYS A 414 3.21 17.03 -19.22
CA CYS A 414 2.45 16.30 -20.23
C CYS A 414 2.13 17.24 -21.39
N PRO A 415 2.44 16.89 -22.66
CA PRO A 415 2.11 17.74 -23.81
C PRO A 415 0.62 17.69 -24.22
N VAL A 416 -0.21 16.93 -23.50
CA VAL A 416 -1.66 16.75 -23.78
C VAL A 416 -2.52 17.18 -22.59
N LEU A 417 -2.08 16.86 -21.37
CA LEU A 417 -2.70 17.31 -20.11
C LEU A 417 -1.75 18.30 -19.43
N ASP A 418 -1.57 18.25 -18.10
CA ASP A 418 -0.59 19.10 -17.41
C ASP A 418 0.65 18.29 -16.98
N ILE A 419 0.47 17.22 -16.20
CA ILE A 419 1.58 16.47 -15.61
C ILE A 419 1.45 14.98 -15.92
N LYS A 420 2.57 14.28 -16.09
CA LYS A 420 2.60 12.81 -16.18
C LYS A 420 3.76 12.19 -15.41
N PHE A 421 3.51 11.03 -14.85
CA PHE A 421 4.43 10.26 -14.01
C PHE A 421 4.21 8.76 -14.20
N VAL A 422 5.08 7.96 -13.57
CA VAL A 422 4.94 6.51 -13.45
C VAL A 422 4.81 6.19 -11.97
N VAL A 423 3.84 5.37 -11.59
CA VAL A 423 3.74 4.82 -10.23
C VAL A 423 3.94 3.29 -10.25
N LEU A 424 4.57 2.77 -9.21
CA LEU A 424 4.69 1.35 -8.92
C LEU A 424 4.08 1.08 -7.54
N SER A 425 3.21 0.07 -7.47
CA SER A 425 2.66 -0.45 -6.22
C SER A 425 2.93 -1.96 -6.10
N ASN A 426 3.10 -2.46 -4.87
CA ASN A 426 3.13 -3.90 -4.64
C ASN A 426 1.69 -4.42 -4.51
N ASN A 427 1.22 -5.11 -5.54
CA ASN A 427 -0.17 -5.51 -5.69
C ASN A 427 -0.65 -6.57 -4.70
N VAL A 428 0.24 -7.34 -4.07
CA VAL A 428 -0.13 -8.31 -3.01
C VAL A 428 0.12 -7.78 -1.60
N ASN A 429 0.96 -6.75 -1.45
CA ASN A 429 1.21 -6.06 -0.18
C ASN A 429 0.26 -4.85 -0.04
N ILE A 430 0.68 -3.62 -0.36
CA ILE A 430 -0.18 -2.43 -0.25
C ILE A 430 -1.45 -2.56 -1.09
N GLY A 431 -1.40 -3.20 -2.27
CA GLY A 431 -2.58 -3.45 -3.10
C GLY A 431 -3.55 -4.53 -2.57
N ALA A 432 -3.21 -5.23 -1.49
CA ALA A 432 -4.05 -6.26 -0.89
C ALA A 432 -3.86 -6.41 0.63
N ALA A 433 -2.98 -7.32 1.07
CA ALA A 433 -2.92 -7.78 2.45
C ALA A 433 -2.42 -6.71 3.45
N THR A 434 -1.40 -5.92 3.06
CA THR A 434 -0.89 -4.83 3.90
C THR A 434 -1.95 -3.74 4.08
N SER A 435 -2.73 -3.42 3.03
CA SER A 435 -3.86 -2.48 3.15
C SER A 435 -4.89 -2.94 4.19
N SER A 436 -5.28 -4.22 4.15
CA SER A 436 -6.24 -4.77 5.11
C SER A 436 -5.68 -4.79 6.55
N ILE A 437 -4.40 -5.12 6.74
CA ILE A 437 -3.74 -5.07 8.06
C ILE A 437 -3.70 -3.63 8.59
N MET A 438 -3.23 -2.66 7.79
CA MET A 438 -3.22 -1.24 8.16
C MET A 438 -4.62 -0.71 8.46
N ASN A 439 -5.64 -1.09 7.68
CA ASN A 439 -7.04 -0.73 7.97
C ASN A 439 -7.48 -1.26 9.33
N ALA A 440 -7.08 -2.48 9.72
CA ALA A 440 -7.36 -3.05 11.03
C ALA A 440 -6.56 -2.37 12.16
N GLU A 441 -5.29 -2.03 11.94
CA GLU A 441 -4.47 -1.25 12.86
C GLU A 441 -5.10 0.12 13.15
N ILE A 442 -5.52 0.84 12.11
CA ILE A 442 -6.13 2.18 12.22
C ILE A 442 -7.52 2.09 12.87
N ALA A 443 -8.34 1.08 12.55
CA ALA A 443 -9.60 0.84 13.25
C ALA A 443 -9.37 0.50 14.73
N LEU A 444 -8.29 -0.22 15.06
CA LEU A 444 -7.93 -0.55 16.43
C LEU A 444 -7.49 0.69 17.22
N THR A 445 -6.70 1.60 16.61
CA THR A 445 -6.27 2.86 17.27
C THR A 445 -7.43 3.84 17.44
N LYS A 446 -8.39 3.87 16.50
CA LYS A 446 -9.62 4.68 16.59
C LYS A 446 -10.73 4.07 17.49
N ASN A 447 -10.40 3.05 18.29
CA ASN A 447 -11.32 2.34 19.20
C ASN A 447 -12.57 1.73 18.52
N MET A 448 -12.50 1.42 17.23
CA MET A 448 -13.63 0.85 16.48
C MET A 448 -13.73 -0.67 16.66
N ILE A 449 -12.60 -1.35 16.88
CA ILE A 449 -12.58 -2.78 17.20
C ILE A 449 -12.79 -2.97 18.70
N VAL A 450 -13.85 -3.69 19.06
CA VAL A 450 -14.16 -4.07 20.43
C VAL A 450 -13.66 -5.49 20.66
N ILE A 451 -12.79 -5.66 21.64
CA ILE A 451 -12.14 -6.93 21.96
C ILE A 451 -12.99 -7.71 22.96
#